data_AF-A0A958ADR3-F1
#
_entry.id   AF-A0A958ADR3-F1
#
_cell.length_a   1.000
_cell.length_b   1.000
_cell.length_c   1.000
_cell.angle_alpha   90.00
_cell.angle_beta   90.00
_cell.angle_gamma   90.00
#
_symmetry.space_group_name_H-M   'P 1'
#
loop_
_entity.id
_entity.type
_entity.pdbx_description
1 polymer ?
#
loop_
_entity_poly.entity_id
_entity_poly.type
_entity_poly.pdbx_seq_one_letter_code
_entity_poly.pdbx_strand_id
1 'polypeptide(L)' 'MQLTISLAQIDIALGDPDANVAKADEWTAEAKRRGSDIVVFPELWTTGCDWPNIAS' A
#
# COMPACT_ATOMS: atom_id res chain seq x y z
N MET A 1 2.44 25.48 8.01
CA MET A 1 3.12 24.17 7.95
C MET A 1 2.64 23.46 6.71
N GLN A 2 3.53 22.90 5.90
CA GLN A 2 3.18 22.16 4.67
C GLN A 2 3.48 20.69 4.90
N LEU A 3 2.55 19.80 4.52
CA LEU A 3 2.72 18.35 4.58
C LEU A 3 2.78 17.79 3.15
N THR A 4 3.73 16.91 2.91
CA THR A 4 3.85 16.14 1.67
C THR A 4 3.34 14.73 1.91
N ILE A 5 2.27 14.36 1.22
CA ILE A 5 1.63 13.05 1.37
C ILE A 5 1.78 12.27 0.06
N SER A 6 2.33 11.06 0.14
CA SER A 6 2.37 10.11 -0.98
C SER A 6 1.21 9.14 -0.93
N LEU A 7 0.62 8.87 -2.09
CA LEU A 7 -0.38 7.81 -2.27
C LEU A 7 0.31 6.61 -2.91
N ALA A 8 0.42 5.52 -2.17
CA ALA A 8 1.04 4.29 -2.64
C ALA A 8 0.03 3.52 -3.50
N GLN A 9 0.06 3.73 -4.80
CA GLN A 9 -0.71 2.94 -5.75
C GLN A 9 0.07 1.66 -6.08
N ILE A 10 -0.31 0.56 -5.43
CA ILE A 10 0.40 -0.72 -5.52
C ILE A 10 -0.49 -1.82 -6.09
N ASP A 11 0.13 -2.76 -6.78
CA ASP A 11 -0.52 -4.02 -7.17
C ASP A 11 -0.48 -4.99 -5.99
N ILE A 12 -1.65 -5.37 -5.47
CA ILE A 12 -1.81 -6.17 -4.26
C ILE A 12 -1.82 -7.66 -4.62
N ALA A 13 -0.98 -8.45 -3.95
CA ALA A 13 -1.03 -9.90 -4.02
C ALA A 13 -2.19 -10.43 -3.17
N LEU A 14 -3.23 -10.95 -3.81
CA LEU A 14 -4.42 -11.45 -3.12
C LEU A 14 -4.06 -12.66 -2.25
N GLY A 15 -4.35 -12.58 -0.94
CA GLY A 15 -4.12 -13.67 0.02
C GLY A 15 -2.67 -13.88 0.43
N ASP A 16 -1.74 -12.99 0.05
CA ASP A 16 -0.31 -13.08 0.41
C ASP A 16 0.16 -11.84 1.20
N PRO A 17 -0.03 -11.83 2.53
CA PRO A 17 0.39 -10.70 3.36
C PRO A 17 1.88 -10.42 3.39
N ASP A 18 2.71 -11.45 3.32
CA ASP A 18 4.16 -11.28 3.40
C ASP A 18 4.67 -10.56 2.14
N ALA A 19 4.17 -10.93 0.96
CA ALA A 19 4.49 -10.21 -0.29
C ALA A 19 4.01 -8.76 -0.27
N ASN A 20 2.84 -8.50 0.30
CA ASN A 20 2.28 -7.14 0.39
C ASN A 20 3.05 -6.27 1.39
N VAL A 21 3.46 -6.81 2.54
CA VAL A 21 4.28 -6.11 3.53
C VAL A 21 5.65 -5.77 2.96
N ALA A 22 6.32 -6.71 2.29
CA ALA A 22 7.59 -6.44 1.61
C ALA A 22 7.47 -5.29 0.59
N LYS A 23 6.38 -5.28 -0.19
CA LYS A 23 6.09 -4.19 -1.13
C LYS A 23 5.81 -2.86 -0.42
N ALA A 24 5.08 -2.87 0.69
CA ALA A 24 4.83 -1.67 1.47
C ALA A 24 6.12 -1.08 2.08
N ASP A 25 7.08 -1.91 2.47
CA ASP A 25 8.41 -1.47 2.92
C ASP A 25 9.17 -0.75 1.80
N GLU A 26 9.18 -1.31 0.58
CA GLU A 26 9.79 -0.69 -0.60
C GLU A 26 9.18 0.69 -0.91
N TRP A 27 7.85 0.79 -0.93
CA TRP A 27 7.15 2.04 -1.22
C TRP A 27 7.27 3.07 -0.10
N THR A 28 7.35 2.63 1.15
CA THR A 28 7.63 3.51 2.28
C THR A 28 9.04 4.09 2.20
N ALA A 29 10.03 3.27 1.85
CA ALA A 29 11.41 3.71 1.64
C ALA A 29 11.50 4.72 0.48
N GLU A 30 10.77 4.48 -0.61
CA GLU A 30 10.68 5.41 -1.74
C GLU A 30 10.00 6.73 -1.36
N ALA A 31 8.88 6.69 -0.64
CA ALA A 31 8.19 7.89 -0.16
C ALA A 31 9.11 8.74 0.72
N LYS A 32 9.86 8.11 1.63
CA LYS A 32 10.88 8.77 2.45
C LYS A 32 11.97 9.39 1.59
N ARG A 33 12.49 8.67 0.59
CA ARG A 33 13.52 9.18 -0.34
C ARG A 33 13.05 10.43 -1.10
N ARG A 34 11.75 10.52 -1.40
CA ARG A 34 11.11 11.66 -2.08
C ARG A 34 10.74 12.82 -1.14
N GLY A 35 10.97 12.67 0.17
CA GLY A 35 10.69 13.72 1.16
C GLY A 35 9.24 13.79 1.64
N SER A 36 8.50 12.69 1.54
CA SER A 36 7.13 12.62 2.07
C SER A 36 7.11 12.51 3.58
N ASP A 37 6.16 13.20 4.21
CA ASP A 37 5.89 13.10 5.65
C ASP A 37 4.98 11.91 5.97
N ILE A 38 4.08 11.58 5.05
CA ILE A 38 3.09 10.50 5.20
C ILE A 38 3.01 9.70 3.88
N VAL A 39 2.85 8.39 4.00
CA VAL A 39 2.44 7.50 2.89
C VAL A 39 1.11 6.84 3.25
N VAL A 40 0.19 6.80 2.30
CA VAL A 40 -1.14 6.19 2.45
C VAL A 40 -1.25 5.02 1.50
N PHE A 41 -1.69 3.88 2.01
CA PHE A 41 -1.91 2.65 1.25
C PHE A 41 -3.40 2.41 0.99
N PRO A 42 -3.77 1.61 -0.04
CA PRO A 42 -5.15 1.25 -0.32
C PRO A 42 -5.80 0.49 0.85
N GLU A 43 -7.13 0.47 0.87
CA GLU A 43 -7.86 -0.38 1.83
C GLU A 43 -7.50 -1.86 1.65
N LEU A 44 -7.40 -2.60 2.75
CA LEU A 44 -7.03 -4.04 2.77
C LEU A 44 -5.73 -4.37 2.03
N TRP A 45 -4.79 -3.43 1.89
CA TRP A 45 -3.54 -3.64 1.15
C TRP A 45 -2.71 -4.84 1.64
N THR A 46 -2.87 -5.26 2.89
CA THR A 46 -2.19 -6.44 3.44
C THR A 46 -2.73 -7.75 2.88
N THR A 47 -4.01 -7.86 2.58
CA THR A 47 -4.63 -9.14 2.16
C THR A 47 -5.21 -9.10 0.74
N GLY A 48 -5.48 -7.91 0.22
CA GLY A 48 -6.34 -7.69 -0.94
C GLY A 48 -7.83 -7.82 -0.60
N CYS A 49 -8.64 -7.21 -1.45
CA CYS A 49 -10.08 -7.42 -1.48
C CYS A 49 -10.42 -8.38 -2.62
N ASP A 50 -11.09 -9.49 -2.32
CA ASP A 50 -11.50 -10.49 -3.30
C ASP A 50 -12.82 -10.09 -3.98
N TRP A 51 -12.77 -9.01 -4.78
CA TRP A 51 -13.94 -8.44 -5.45
C TRP A 51 -14.82 -9.46 -6.19
N PRO A 52 -14.27 -10.45 -6.91
CA PRO A 52 -15.07 -11.48 -7.58
C PRO A 52 -15.96 -12.31 -6.64
N ASN A 53 -15.57 -12.49 -5.37
CA ASN A 53 -16.25 -13.40 -4.43
C ASN A 53 -16.99 -12.68 -3.29
N ILE A 54 -17.18 -11.35 -3.34
CA ILE A 54 -17.80 -10.60 -2.22
C ILE A 54 -19.31 -10.83 -2.07
N ALA A 55 -19.97 -11.30 -3.13
CA ALA A 55 -21.43 -11.41 -3.21
C ALA A 55 -21.93 -12.85 -3.41
N SER A 56 -21.01 -13.82 -3.38
CA SER A 56 -21.30 -15.26 -3.54
C SER A 56 -21.62 -15.94 -2.23
#